data_AF-A0A969I5F0-F1
#
_entry.id   AF-A0A969I5F0-F1
#
_cell.length_a   1.000
_cell.length_b   1.000
_cell.length_c   1.000
_cell.angle_alpha   90.00
_cell.angle_beta   90.00
_cell.angle_gamma   90.00
#
_symmetry.space_group_name_H-M   'P 1'
#
loop_
_entity.id
_entity.type
_entity.pdbx_description
1 polymer ?
#
loop_
_entity_poly.entity_id
_entity_poly.type
_entity_poly.pdbx_seq_one_letter_code
_entity_poly.pdbx_strand_id
1 'polypeptide(L)'
;MRHETAKTGDRTLLALSASLAALVARAGGWDDFKLRYFHWTSRLSDQSQELADLRRQEINPEQATRIDLTQLLNGGPPKDGIPSIDAPQFDTAVTTPFADDELVIGIVVNGEAKAYPLGILNWHEIVNDTVGGVNLAVTYCPLCDTVIAFERGDTTFGVSGKLYHSCLVMYDRRDDTLYSQPWGLGVVGAEVNESLARQPAVKTTLSRWLAQHPDSQILATDTGHRRNYLRYPYGNYYTSEELVFPARNQAQRELHPKAIVSYIWAADAATPHNRFSGASQQFAHQELQQFGASR
;
A
#
# COMPACT_ATOMS: atom_id res chain seq x y z
N MET A 1 -17.23 -50.01 -30.45
CA MET A 1 -16.69 -49.41 -29.20
C MET A 1 -15.87 -48.17 -29.51
N ARG A 2 -16.50 -47.05 -29.87
CA ARG A 2 -15.89 -45.70 -29.89
C ARG A 2 -17.03 -44.67 -29.86
N HIS A 3 -17.68 -44.47 -28.71
CA HIS A 3 -18.65 -43.38 -28.58
C HIS A 3 -18.88 -42.84 -27.15
N GLU A 4 -18.05 -43.21 -26.16
CA GLU A 4 -18.32 -42.85 -24.76
C GLU A 4 -17.34 -41.85 -24.12
N THR A 5 -16.28 -41.44 -24.82
CA THR A 5 -15.23 -40.58 -24.23
C THR A 5 -15.50 -39.07 -24.34
N ALA A 6 -16.40 -38.62 -25.22
CA ALA A 6 -16.64 -37.18 -25.44
C ALA A 6 -17.58 -36.53 -24.42
N LYS A 7 -18.54 -37.26 -23.84
CA LYS A 7 -19.51 -36.71 -22.87
C LYS A 7 -18.93 -36.44 -21.48
N THR A 8 -17.86 -37.13 -21.12
CA THR A 8 -17.28 -37.04 -19.77
C THR A 8 -16.43 -35.79 -19.61
N GLY A 9 -15.61 -35.45 -20.62
CA GLY A 9 -14.79 -34.22 -20.60
C GLY A 9 -15.62 -32.94 -20.55
N ASP A 10 -16.74 -32.92 -21.27
CA ASP A 10 -17.66 -31.77 -21.34
C ASP A 10 -18.36 -31.51 -19.99
N ARG A 11 -18.75 -32.58 -19.29
CA ARG A 11 -19.36 -32.51 -17.95
C ARG A 11 -18.36 -32.08 -16.88
N THR A 12 -17.10 -32.49 -16.98
CA THR A 12 -16.04 -32.07 -16.06
C THR A 12 -15.68 -30.59 -16.24
N LEU A 13 -15.61 -30.11 -17.49
CA LEU A 13 -15.38 -28.69 -17.80
C LEU A 13 -16.56 -27.80 -17.33
N LEU A 14 -17.80 -28.25 -17.53
CA LEU A 14 -19.01 -27.57 -17.03
C LEU A 14 -19.07 -27.54 -15.49
N ALA A 15 -18.63 -28.60 -14.81
CA ALA A 15 -18.58 -28.61 -13.34
C ALA A 15 -17.47 -27.69 -12.78
N LEU A 16 -16.32 -27.61 -13.46
CA LEU A 16 -15.23 -26.70 -13.12
C LEU A 16 -15.60 -25.23 -13.37
N SER A 17 -16.34 -24.93 -14.44
CA SER A 17 -16.80 -23.56 -14.71
C SER A 17 -17.93 -23.14 -13.76
N ALA A 18 -18.85 -24.04 -13.40
CA ALA A 18 -19.90 -23.77 -12.42
C ALA A 18 -19.32 -23.55 -11.00
N SER A 19 -18.29 -24.29 -10.62
CA SER A 19 -17.60 -24.10 -9.34
C SER A 19 -16.80 -22.80 -9.29
N LEU A 20 -16.14 -22.40 -10.38
CA LEU A 20 -15.49 -21.08 -10.46
C LEU A 20 -16.52 -19.95 -10.39
N ALA A 21 -17.60 -20.00 -11.16
CA ALA A 21 -18.65 -18.98 -11.12
C ALA A 21 -19.28 -18.86 -9.71
N ALA A 22 -19.51 -19.98 -9.03
CA ALA A 22 -20.01 -20.00 -7.66
C ALA A 22 -19.00 -19.39 -6.66
N LEU A 23 -17.69 -19.65 -6.81
CA LEU A 23 -16.65 -19.05 -5.99
C LEU A 23 -16.55 -17.53 -6.21
N VAL A 24 -16.68 -17.08 -7.46
CA VAL A 24 -16.68 -15.65 -7.82
C VAL A 24 -17.90 -14.94 -7.25
N ALA A 25 -19.08 -15.54 -7.39
CA ALA A 25 -20.30 -15.01 -6.80
C ALA A 25 -20.21 -14.96 -5.27
N ARG A 26 -19.68 -16.02 -4.64
CA ARG A 26 -19.46 -16.07 -3.18
C ARG A 26 -18.44 -15.05 -2.68
N ALA A 27 -17.45 -14.71 -3.51
CA ALA A 27 -16.47 -13.68 -3.17
C ALA A 27 -17.05 -12.26 -3.20
N GLY A 28 -18.16 -12.03 -3.91
CA GLY A 28 -18.75 -10.70 -4.12
C GLY A 28 -18.47 -10.11 -5.50
N GLY A 29 -17.77 -10.83 -6.37
CA GLY A 29 -17.39 -10.37 -7.71
C GLY A 29 -15.99 -10.82 -8.10
N TRP A 30 -15.57 -10.47 -9.32
CA TRP A 30 -14.28 -10.91 -9.86
C TRP A 30 -13.08 -10.26 -9.16
N ASP A 31 -13.22 -9.00 -8.74
CA ASP A 31 -12.15 -8.30 -8.02
C ASP A 31 -11.98 -8.88 -6.60
N ASP A 32 -13.08 -9.11 -5.90
CA ASP A 32 -13.04 -9.76 -4.58
C ASP A 32 -12.53 -11.19 -4.66
N PHE A 33 -12.91 -11.93 -5.71
CA PHE A 33 -12.39 -13.27 -5.95
C PHE A 33 -10.88 -13.25 -6.14
N LYS A 34 -10.36 -12.33 -6.98
CA LYS A 34 -8.92 -12.19 -7.18
C LYS A 34 -8.19 -11.87 -5.89
N LEU A 35 -8.73 -10.99 -5.04
CA LEU A 35 -8.13 -10.61 -3.76
C LEU A 35 -8.19 -11.76 -2.74
N ARG A 36 -9.34 -12.42 -2.59
CA ARG A 36 -9.54 -13.50 -1.61
C ARG A 36 -8.76 -14.76 -1.95
N TYR A 37 -8.67 -15.10 -3.25
CA TYR A 37 -7.98 -16.30 -3.72
C TYR A 37 -6.60 -15.99 -4.32
N PHE A 38 -6.06 -14.81 -3.99
CA PHE A 38 -4.82 -14.28 -4.51
C PHE A 38 -3.61 -15.21 -4.27
N HIS A 39 -3.58 -15.90 -3.13
CA HIS A 39 -2.56 -16.88 -2.79
C HIS A 39 -2.43 -18.03 -3.82
N TRP A 40 -3.50 -18.32 -4.58
CA TRP A 40 -3.46 -19.32 -5.64
C TRP A 40 -2.75 -18.80 -6.90
N THR A 41 -3.03 -17.57 -7.33
CA THR A 41 -2.39 -16.95 -8.51
C THR A 41 -0.94 -16.52 -8.24
N SER A 42 -0.61 -16.17 -7.00
CA SER A 42 0.74 -15.77 -6.57
C SER A 42 1.82 -16.83 -6.80
N ARG A 43 1.44 -18.11 -6.87
CA ARG A 43 2.38 -19.23 -7.13
C ARG A 43 2.92 -19.23 -8.56
N LEU A 44 2.36 -18.41 -9.44
CA LEU A 44 2.76 -18.29 -10.84
C LEU A 44 3.78 -17.17 -11.07
N SER A 45 4.07 -16.33 -10.06
CA SER A 45 5.11 -15.29 -10.12
C SER A 45 6.28 -15.62 -9.19
N ASP A 46 7.50 -15.57 -9.72
CA ASP A 46 8.70 -15.55 -8.88
C ASP A 46 8.76 -14.20 -8.17
N GLN A 47 8.57 -14.22 -6.86
CA GLN A 47 8.65 -13.04 -6.02
C GLN A 47 9.90 -13.08 -5.14
N SER A 48 10.90 -13.91 -5.44
CA SER A 48 12.16 -13.90 -4.69
C SER A 48 13.13 -12.81 -5.15
N GLN A 49 12.73 -12.01 -6.15
CA GLN A 49 13.58 -11.04 -6.83
C GLN A 49 14.24 -10.06 -5.86
N GLU A 50 13.51 -9.48 -4.90
CA GLU A 50 14.09 -8.49 -3.97
C GLU A 50 15.21 -9.10 -3.13
N LEU A 51 15.01 -10.33 -2.64
CA LEU A 51 16.02 -11.05 -1.85
C LEU A 51 17.17 -11.55 -2.74
N ALA A 52 16.90 -11.86 -4.00
CA ALA A 52 17.94 -12.23 -4.96
C ALA A 52 18.82 -11.03 -5.32
N ASP A 53 18.23 -9.85 -5.47
CA ASP A 53 18.92 -8.59 -5.76
C ASP A 53 19.89 -8.23 -4.63
N LEU A 54 19.45 -8.28 -3.38
CA LEU A 54 20.31 -8.12 -2.21
C LEU A 54 21.48 -9.12 -2.20
N ARG A 55 21.23 -10.41 -2.48
CA ARG A 55 22.29 -11.43 -2.57
C ARG A 55 23.29 -11.15 -3.70
N ARG A 56 22.84 -10.61 -4.83
CA ARG A 56 23.71 -10.19 -5.94
C ARG A 56 24.63 -9.03 -5.55
N GLN A 57 24.21 -8.22 -4.59
CA GLN A 57 25.02 -7.17 -3.96
C GLN A 57 25.86 -7.70 -2.78
N GLU A 58 25.99 -9.01 -2.62
CA GLU A 58 26.72 -9.66 -1.51
C GLU A 58 26.14 -9.39 -0.11
N ILE A 59 24.89 -8.91 -0.04
CA ILE A 59 24.15 -8.72 1.21
C ILE A 59 23.41 -10.02 1.52
N ASN A 60 23.69 -10.61 2.69
CA ASN A 60 22.93 -11.77 3.18
C ASN A 60 21.63 -11.30 3.86
N PRO A 61 20.44 -11.52 3.26
CA PRO A 61 19.19 -10.99 3.81
C PRO A 61 18.83 -11.60 5.16
N GLU A 62 19.25 -12.83 5.47
CA GLU A 62 18.98 -13.47 6.76
C GLU A 62 19.82 -12.86 7.90
N GLN A 63 20.97 -12.27 7.57
CA GLN A 63 21.84 -11.60 8.52
C GLN A 63 21.61 -10.08 8.56
N ALA A 64 21.14 -9.50 7.46
CA ALA A 64 20.83 -8.09 7.29
C ALA A 64 19.32 -7.83 7.36
N THR A 65 18.65 -8.45 8.34
CA THR A 65 17.20 -8.27 8.58
C THR A 65 16.91 -7.90 10.02
N ARG A 66 15.88 -7.06 10.20
CA ARG A 66 15.28 -6.72 11.49
C ARG A 66 14.08 -7.62 11.81
N ILE A 67 13.49 -8.23 10.80
CA ILE A 67 12.24 -8.99 10.90
C ILE A 67 12.46 -10.46 10.54
N ASP A 68 11.58 -11.30 11.03
CA ASP A 68 11.44 -12.70 10.64
C ASP A 68 10.92 -12.71 9.20
N LEU A 69 11.77 -13.17 8.28
CA LEU A 69 11.48 -13.19 6.86
C LEU A 69 10.25 -14.05 6.53
N THR A 70 9.84 -14.98 7.41
CA THR A 70 8.59 -15.74 7.23
C THR A 70 7.34 -14.87 7.34
N GLN A 71 7.47 -13.66 7.90
CA GLN A 71 6.40 -12.68 8.04
C GLN A 71 6.42 -11.61 6.95
N LEU A 72 7.41 -11.66 6.06
CA LEU A 72 7.45 -10.87 4.83
C LEU A 72 6.65 -11.61 3.76
N LEU A 73 5.37 -11.26 3.64
CA LEU A 73 4.41 -11.97 2.82
C LEU A 73 4.44 -11.49 1.37
N ASN A 74 4.10 -12.40 0.47
CA ASN A 74 3.91 -12.12 -0.95
C ASN A 74 2.56 -11.45 -1.18
N GLY A 75 2.59 -10.14 -1.43
CA GLY A 75 1.41 -9.33 -1.77
C GLY A 75 0.87 -9.64 -3.15
N GLY A 76 1.74 -10.16 -4.04
CA GLY A 76 1.28 -10.82 -5.25
C GLY A 76 1.77 -10.37 -6.60
N PRO A 77 1.65 -9.07 -6.88
CA PRO A 77 2.48 -8.45 -7.88
C PRO A 77 3.95 -8.76 -7.56
N PRO A 78 4.79 -9.04 -8.57
CA PRO A 78 6.24 -9.08 -8.37
C PRO A 78 6.77 -7.67 -8.03
N LYS A 79 8.08 -7.53 -7.80
CA LYS A 79 8.78 -6.23 -7.77
C LYS A 79 8.30 -5.35 -8.92
N ASP A 80 7.91 -4.11 -8.61
CA ASP A 80 7.35 -3.13 -9.54
C ASP A 80 6.10 -3.61 -10.35
N GLY A 81 5.47 -4.72 -9.96
CA GLY A 81 4.21 -5.17 -10.54
C GLY A 81 3.05 -4.20 -10.27
N ILE A 82 3.20 -3.36 -9.25
CA ILE A 82 2.46 -2.11 -9.05
C ILE A 82 3.47 -0.99 -9.35
N PRO A 83 3.37 -0.32 -10.51
CA PRO A 83 4.38 0.66 -10.90
C PRO A 83 4.24 1.93 -10.05
N SER A 84 5.33 2.41 -9.46
CA SER A 84 5.39 3.75 -8.87
C SER A 84 5.26 4.83 -9.96
N ILE A 85 4.86 6.04 -9.57
CA ILE A 85 4.88 7.20 -10.45
C ILE A 85 6.17 7.98 -10.17
N ASP A 86 7.09 8.00 -11.13
CA ASP A 86 8.42 8.63 -10.95
C ASP A 86 8.57 9.97 -11.69
N ALA A 87 7.60 10.31 -12.55
CA ALA A 87 7.55 11.57 -13.29
C ALA A 87 6.11 12.14 -13.25
N PRO A 88 5.61 12.52 -12.06
CA PRO A 88 4.22 12.93 -11.89
C PRO A 88 3.88 14.17 -12.72
N GLN A 89 2.72 14.14 -13.35
CA GLN A 89 2.10 15.29 -14.00
C GLN A 89 0.99 15.83 -13.08
N PHE A 90 0.65 17.12 -13.23
CA PHE A 90 -0.30 17.77 -12.34
C PHE A 90 -1.37 18.54 -13.09
N ASP A 91 -2.60 18.36 -12.63
CA ASP A 91 -3.78 19.14 -12.92
C ASP A 91 -3.91 20.31 -11.94
N THR A 92 -4.90 21.16 -12.21
CA THR A 92 -5.38 22.21 -11.31
C THR A 92 -6.74 21.84 -10.73
N ALA A 93 -7.24 22.63 -9.78
CA ALA A 93 -8.61 22.53 -9.28
C ALA A 93 -9.69 22.57 -10.38
N VAL A 94 -9.38 23.15 -11.55
CA VAL A 94 -10.33 23.26 -12.68
C VAL A 94 -10.27 22.06 -13.61
N THR A 95 -9.09 21.46 -13.79
CA THR A 95 -8.87 20.40 -14.80
C THR A 95 -8.93 18.99 -14.21
N THR A 96 -8.80 18.87 -12.89
CA THR A 96 -8.88 17.58 -12.20
C THR A 96 -10.21 16.87 -12.51
N PRO A 97 -10.19 15.57 -12.85
CA PRO A 97 -11.42 14.80 -13.06
C PRO A 97 -12.02 14.28 -11.74
N PHE A 98 -11.32 14.47 -10.62
CA PHE A 98 -11.74 13.97 -9.32
C PHE A 98 -12.85 14.84 -8.72
N ALA A 99 -13.82 14.19 -8.09
CA ALA A 99 -14.93 14.85 -7.42
C ALA A 99 -14.49 15.46 -6.07
N ASP A 100 -15.31 16.36 -5.54
CA ASP A 100 -15.06 17.08 -4.29
C ASP A 100 -14.87 16.18 -3.06
N ASP A 101 -15.45 14.99 -3.07
CA ASP A 101 -15.37 13.99 -2.00
C ASP A 101 -14.23 12.98 -2.18
N GLU A 102 -13.46 13.07 -3.28
CA GLU A 102 -12.25 12.28 -3.48
C GLU A 102 -11.30 12.48 -2.29
N LEU A 103 -10.83 11.38 -1.72
CA LEU A 103 -9.81 11.45 -0.68
C LEU A 103 -8.46 11.73 -1.30
N VAL A 104 -7.73 12.70 -0.75
CA VAL A 104 -6.40 13.09 -1.20
C VAL A 104 -5.41 13.03 -0.03
N ILE A 105 -4.16 12.75 -0.35
CA ILE A 105 -3.03 13.11 0.50
C ILE A 105 -2.63 14.54 0.12
N GLY A 106 -2.74 15.47 1.05
CA GLY A 106 -2.27 16.85 0.89
C GLY A 106 -0.90 17.03 1.55
N ILE A 107 0.01 17.71 0.86
CA ILE A 107 1.36 18.03 1.35
C ILE A 107 1.64 19.51 1.06
N VAL A 108 2.25 20.20 2.03
CA VAL A 108 2.82 21.54 1.85
C VAL A 108 4.30 21.51 2.23
N VAL A 109 5.15 21.99 1.32
CA VAL A 109 6.58 22.19 1.57
C VAL A 109 6.99 23.53 1.01
N ASN A 110 7.64 24.38 1.81
CA ASN A 110 8.17 25.68 1.38
C ASN A 110 7.17 26.55 0.58
N GLY A 111 5.87 26.49 0.95
CA GLY A 111 4.80 27.23 0.30
C GLY A 111 4.18 26.57 -0.94
N GLU A 112 4.77 25.49 -1.45
CA GLU A 112 4.20 24.69 -2.53
C GLU A 112 3.24 23.64 -1.95
N ALA A 113 1.99 23.67 -2.40
CA ALA A 113 0.94 22.75 -1.98
C ALA A 113 0.57 21.80 -3.11
N LYS A 114 0.57 20.49 -2.83
CA LYS A 114 0.10 19.46 -3.77
C LYS A 114 -0.86 18.48 -3.12
N ALA A 115 -1.76 17.94 -3.93
CA ALA A 115 -2.70 16.89 -3.56
C ALA A 115 -2.51 15.64 -4.44
N TYR A 116 -2.54 14.46 -3.81
CA TYR A 116 -2.39 13.16 -4.46
C TYR A 116 -3.67 12.34 -4.22
N PRO A 117 -4.56 12.21 -5.21
CA PRO A 117 -5.81 11.45 -5.09
C PRO A 117 -5.59 9.97 -4.78
N LEU A 118 -6.35 9.44 -3.82
CA LEU A 118 -6.31 8.03 -3.47
C LEU A 118 -6.79 7.16 -4.63
N GLY A 119 -7.66 7.66 -5.50
CA GLY A 119 -8.06 7.01 -6.76
C GLY A 119 -6.85 6.63 -7.62
N ILE A 120 -5.77 7.43 -7.62
CA ILE A 120 -4.50 7.10 -8.30
C ILE A 120 -3.65 6.20 -7.41
N LEU A 121 -3.45 6.58 -6.15
CA LEU A 121 -2.57 5.87 -5.22
C LEU A 121 -3.04 4.44 -4.92
N ASN A 122 -4.33 4.12 -5.08
CA ASN A 122 -4.83 2.75 -5.02
C ASN A 122 -4.20 1.82 -6.08
N TRP A 123 -3.71 2.38 -7.18
CA TRP A 123 -3.11 1.63 -8.30
C TRP A 123 -1.59 1.74 -8.39
N HIS A 124 -1.00 2.71 -7.68
CA HIS A 124 0.42 3.05 -7.80
C HIS A 124 1.18 2.97 -6.48
N GLU A 125 0.48 3.18 -5.36
CA GLU A 125 0.97 3.14 -3.97
C GLU A 125 2.09 4.13 -3.61
N ILE A 126 2.94 4.53 -4.56
CA ILE A 126 4.09 5.42 -4.38
C ILE A 126 4.15 6.43 -5.53
N VAL A 127 4.34 7.70 -5.19
CA VAL A 127 4.68 8.79 -6.12
C VAL A 127 6.01 9.39 -5.66
N ASN A 128 7.04 9.28 -6.50
CA ASN A 128 8.31 9.98 -6.30
C ASN A 128 8.21 11.36 -6.93
N ASP A 129 8.09 12.39 -6.10
CA ASP A 129 7.86 13.79 -6.51
C ASP A 129 8.94 14.71 -5.93
N THR A 130 8.93 15.98 -6.37
CA THR A 130 9.63 17.10 -5.75
C THR A 130 8.60 18.16 -5.39
N VAL A 131 8.53 18.55 -4.12
CA VAL A 131 7.59 19.56 -3.60
C VAL A 131 8.38 20.61 -2.84
N GLY A 132 8.26 21.87 -3.21
CA GLY A 132 8.97 22.96 -2.55
C GLY A 132 10.49 22.81 -2.57
N GLY A 133 11.03 22.12 -3.58
CA GLY A 133 12.45 21.78 -3.70
C GLY A 133 12.92 20.58 -2.86
N VAL A 134 12.02 19.88 -2.16
CA VAL A 134 12.35 18.66 -1.40
C VAL A 134 11.89 17.44 -2.18
N ASN A 135 12.79 16.50 -2.39
CA ASN A 135 12.50 15.22 -3.02
C ASN A 135 11.74 14.32 -2.05
N LEU A 136 10.50 13.97 -2.40
CA LEU A 136 9.61 13.16 -1.57
C LEU A 136 9.22 11.85 -2.25
N ALA A 137 9.00 10.82 -1.45
CA ALA A 137 8.20 9.65 -1.80
C ALA A 137 6.86 9.75 -1.04
N VAL A 138 5.77 9.99 -1.76
CA VAL A 138 4.41 10.05 -1.22
C VAL A 138 3.80 8.66 -1.31
N THR A 139 3.45 8.07 -0.17
CA THR A 139 3.10 6.66 -0.11
C THR A 139 1.74 6.43 0.51
N TYR A 140 1.02 5.45 -0.03
CA TYR A 140 -0.26 4.99 0.44
C TYR A 140 -0.36 3.48 0.28
N CYS A 141 -0.79 2.80 1.34
CA CYS A 141 -1.11 1.38 1.24
C CYS A 141 -2.63 1.16 1.36
N PRO A 142 -3.29 0.67 0.29
CA PRO A 142 -4.73 0.44 0.27
C PRO A 142 -5.23 -0.63 1.25
N LEU A 143 -4.32 -1.50 1.72
CA LEU A 143 -4.67 -2.61 2.62
C LEU A 143 -4.72 -2.19 4.10
N CYS A 144 -3.90 -1.22 4.52
CA CYS A 144 -3.81 -0.74 5.91
C CYS A 144 -4.22 0.74 6.05
N ASP A 145 -4.68 1.38 4.96
CA ASP A 145 -5.13 2.78 4.89
C ASP A 145 -4.09 3.81 5.40
N THR A 146 -2.80 3.46 5.34
CA THR A 146 -1.72 4.26 5.90
C THR A 146 -1.14 5.21 4.85
N VAL A 147 -1.05 6.49 5.17
CA VAL A 147 -0.46 7.55 4.35
C VAL A 147 0.82 8.08 5.01
N ILE A 148 1.94 8.09 4.30
CA ILE A 148 3.19 8.70 4.79
C ILE A 148 3.96 9.30 3.61
N ALA A 149 4.49 10.51 3.79
CA ALA A 149 5.46 11.11 2.89
C ALA A 149 6.86 11.05 3.51
N PHE A 150 7.84 10.57 2.75
CA PHE A 150 9.23 10.46 3.16
C PHE A 150 10.11 11.39 2.33
N GLU A 151 11.11 12.01 2.95
CA GLU A 151 12.23 12.58 2.19
C GLU A 151 13.06 11.42 1.62
N ARG A 152 13.35 11.48 0.32
CA ARG A 152 14.04 10.38 -0.41
C ARG A 152 15.44 10.74 -0.90
N GLY A 153 15.90 11.97 -0.68
CA GLY A 153 17.14 12.44 -1.31
C GLY A 153 17.08 12.26 -2.83
N ASP A 154 18.15 11.75 -3.45
CA ASP A 154 18.19 11.56 -4.91
C ASP A 154 17.67 10.20 -5.38
N THR A 155 17.36 9.28 -4.47
CA THR A 155 16.84 7.96 -4.85
C THR A 155 15.35 8.01 -5.21
N THR A 156 14.81 6.90 -5.73
CA THR A 156 13.38 6.67 -5.88
C THR A 156 13.00 5.38 -5.19
N PHE A 157 11.78 5.34 -4.65
CA PHE A 157 11.22 4.13 -4.05
C PHE A 157 10.28 3.43 -5.02
N GLY A 158 10.37 2.11 -5.07
CA GLY A 158 9.44 1.26 -5.81
C GLY A 158 8.62 0.35 -4.88
N VAL A 159 7.57 -0.25 -5.44
CA VAL A 159 6.74 -1.23 -4.74
C VAL A 159 7.41 -2.60 -4.82
N SER A 160 7.70 -3.20 -3.67
CA SER A 160 8.44 -4.47 -3.63
C SER A 160 7.55 -5.70 -3.87
N GLY A 161 6.23 -5.53 -3.99
CA GLY A 161 5.27 -6.64 -4.01
C GLY A 161 5.18 -7.42 -2.69
N LYS A 162 5.87 -6.97 -1.63
CA LYS A 162 5.84 -7.58 -0.28
C LYS A 162 4.92 -6.82 0.65
N LEU A 163 4.45 -7.55 1.64
CA LEU A 163 3.66 -7.03 2.74
C LEU A 163 4.26 -7.46 4.07
N TYR A 164 4.28 -6.53 5.01
CA TYR A 164 4.62 -6.79 6.40
C TYR A 164 3.48 -6.23 7.26
N HIS A 165 2.78 -7.11 7.99
CA HIS A 165 1.52 -6.80 8.70
C HIS A 165 0.43 -6.19 7.81
N SER A 166 0.17 -6.81 6.66
CA SER A 166 -0.85 -6.34 5.69
C SER A 166 -0.61 -4.91 5.19
N CYS A 167 0.64 -4.45 5.20
CA CYS A 167 0.99 -3.10 4.81
C CYS A 167 2.20 -3.12 3.87
N LEU A 168 2.25 -2.12 2.99
CA LEU A 168 3.24 -1.96 1.93
C LEU A 168 4.67 -2.08 2.47
N VAL A 169 5.48 -2.87 1.77
CA VAL A 169 6.94 -2.81 1.86
C VAL A 169 7.45 -2.17 0.58
N MET A 170 8.19 -1.09 0.76
CA MET A 170 8.84 -0.34 -0.32
C MET A 170 10.24 -0.90 -0.50
N TYR A 171 10.86 -0.65 -1.64
CA TYR A 171 12.29 -0.85 -1.80
C TYR A 171 12.96 0.41 -2.33
N ASP A 172 14.17 0.69 -1.87
CA ASP A 172 15.01 1.77 -2.38
C ASP A 172 15.74 1.29 -3.66
N ARG A 173 15.61 1.99 -4.78
CA ARG A 173 16.28 1.62 -6.04
C ARG A 173 17.79 1.81 -6.01
N ARG A 174 18.33 2.51 -5.02
CA ARG A 174 19.77 2.73 -4.85
C ARG A 174 20.51 1.47 -4.42
N ASP A 175 19.94 0.70 -3.50
CA ASP A 175 20.62 -0.43 -2.83
C ASP A 175 19.70 -1.64 -2.54
N ASP A 176 18.46 -1.62 -3.03
CA ASP A 176 17.44 -2.66 -2.82
C ASP A 176 17.04 -2.90 -1.35
N THR A 177 17.37 -1.99 -0.43
CA THR A 177 16.88 -2.07 0.95
C THR A 177 15.37 -2.01 0.98
N LEU A 178 14.76 -2.95 1.71
CA LEU A 178 13.32 -3.03 1.95
C LEU A 178 12.96 -2.19 3.17
N TYR A 179 12.01 -1.26 2.98
CA TYR A 179 11.50 -0.38 4.01
C TYR A 179 10.06 -0.73 4.34
N SER A 180 9.75 -0.87 5.63
CA SER A 180 8.36 -1.03 6.06
C SER A 180 7.68 0.33 6.11
N GLN A 181 6.63 0.52 5.29
CA GLN A 181 6.03 1.83 5.08
C GLN A 181 5.52 2.49 6.37
N PRO A 182 4.71 1.85 7.24
CA PRO A 182 4.18 2.52 8.43
C PRO A 182 5.24 3.09 9.39
N TRP A 183 6.40 2.43 9.43
CA TRP A 183 7.49 2.83 10.30
C TRP A 183 8.54 3.69 9.59
N GLY A 184 8.58 3.68 8.26
CA GLY A 184 9.66 4.32 7.49
C GLY A 184 11.03 3.74 7.86
N LEU A 185 11.10 2.47 8.24
CA LEU A 185 12.32 1.83 8.75
C LEU A 185 12.82 0.77 7.78
N GLY A 186 14.13 0.75 7.52
CA GLY A 186 14.79 -0.34 6.82
C GLY A 186 14.67 -1.63 7.61
N VAL A 187 14.08 -2.66 7.01
CA VAL A 187 13.80 -3.95 7.66
C VAL A 187 14.61 -5.09 7.07
N VAL A 188 15.07 -5.00 5.82
CA VAL A 188 15.95 -5.99 5.17
C VAL A 188 16.86 -5.25 4.18
N GLY A 189 18.18 -5.41 4.26
CA GLY A 189 19.12 -4.79 3.31
C GLY A 189 20.22 -3.98 3.96
N ALA A 190 20.89 -3.13 3.18
CA ALA A 190 22.05 -2.36 3.60
C ALA A 190 21.71 -1.34 4.71
N GLU A 191 20.56 -0.69 4.61
CA GLU A 191 20.12 0.38 5.52
C GLU A 191 19.17 -0.15 6.60
N VAL A 192 19.40 -1.39 7.08
CA VAL A 192 18.57 -1.99 8.14
C VAL A 192 18.68 -1.20 9.44
N ASN A 193 17.54 -0.94 10.08
CA ASN A 193 17.38 -0.06 11.25
C ASN A 193 17.52 1.45 10.98
N GLU A 194 17.80 1.86 9.75
CA GLU A 194 17.80 3.28 9.39
C GLU A 194 16.38 3.75 9.09
N SER A 195 16.05 4.94 9.60
CA SER A 195 14.71 5.54 9.46
C SER A 195 14.72 6.66 8.42
N LEU A 196 13.70 6.67 7.57
CA LEU A 196 13.44 7.74 6.62
C LEU A 196 12.86 8.96 7.34
N ALA A 197 13.36 10.14 6.99
CA ALA A 197 12.78 11.40 7.45
C ALA A 197 11.36 11.56 6.88
N ARG A 198 10.42 11.99 7.73
CA ARG A 198 9.00 12.10 7.39
C ARG A 198 8.60 13.55 7.17
N GLN A 199 7.86 13.79 6.10
CA GLN A 199 7.22 15.08 5.85
C GLN A 199 5.75 15.03 6.32
N PRO A 200 5.25 16.07 7.02
CA PRO A 200 3.83 16.17 7.33
C PRO A 200 2.94 16.05 6.09
N ALA A 201 1.96 15.16 6.17
CA ALA A 201 0.97 14.93 5.15
C ALA A 201 -0.41 14.76 5.81
N VAL A 202 -1.47 15.17 5.12
CA VAL A 202 -2.84 15.03 5.62
C VAL A 202 -3.70 14.23 4.66
N LYS A 203 -4.44 13.26 5.17
CA LYS A 203 -5.51 12.61 4.41
C LYS A 203 -6.82 13.37 4.64
N THR A 204 -7.41 13.91 3.58
CA THR A 204 -8.68 14.68 3.66
C THR A 204 -9.45 14.59 2.35
N THR A 205 -10.62 15.22 2.23
CA THR A 205 -11.33 15.31 0.94
C THR A 205 -10.74 16.42 0.08
N LEU A 206 -10.80 16.28 -1.24
CA LEU A 206 -10.29 17.25 -2.20
C LEU A 206 -10.88 18.64 -1.95
N SER A 207 -12.19 18.73 -1.71
CA SER A 207 -12.87 19.98 -1.35
C SER A 207 -12.31 20.64 -0.09
N ARG A 208 -12.06 19.89 0.99
CA ARG A 208 -11.50 20.43 2.25
C ARG A 208 -10.05 20.85 2.10
N TRP A 209 -9.30 20.17 1.24
CA TRP A 209 -7.94 20.54 0.88
C TRP A 209 -7.92 21.85 0.07
N LEU A 210 -8.67 21.92 -1.02
CA LEU A 210 -8.72 23.10 -1.90
C LEU A 210 -9.31 24.34 -1.23
N ALA A 211 -10.18 24.17 -0.23
CA ALA A 211 -10.66 25.28 0.59
C ALA A 211 -9.53 26.00 1.36
N GLN A 212 -8.46 25.28 1.69
CA GLN A 212 -7.29 25.81 2.40
C GLN A 212 -6.12 26.12 1.45
N HIS A 213 -6.00 25.38 0.36
CA HIS A 213 -4.92 25.46 -0.61
C HIS A 213 -5.47 25.51 -2.05
N PRO A 214 -6.13 26.61 -2.45
CA PRO A 214 -6.88 26.69 -3.72
C PRO A 214 -5.99 26.58 -4.96
N ASP A 215 -4.74 27.02 -4.87
CA ASP A 215 -3.76 26.98 -5.96
C ASP A 215 -2.95 25.68 -6.01
N SER A 216 -3.40 24.64 -5.29
CA SER A 216 -2.68 23.36 -5.25
C SER A 216 -2.59 22.72 -6.63
N GLN A 217 -1.44 22.10 -6.89
CA GLN A 217 -1.31 21.11 -7.95
C GLN A 217 -1.95 19.79 -7.52
N ILE A 218 -2.71 19.15 -8.41
CA ILE A 218 -3.40 17.89 -8.13
C ILE A 218 -2.81 16.82 -9.04
N LEU A 219 -2.34 15.69 -8.52
CA LEU A 219 -1.75 14.64 -9.34
C LEU A 219 -2.71 14.23 -10.46
N ALA A 220 -2.24 14.34 -11.70
CA ALA A 220 -3.03 14.10 -12.89
C ALA A 220 -3.19 12.61 -13.17
N THR A 221 -4.26 12.28 -13.89
CA THR A 221 -4.49 10.90 -14.37
C THR A 221 -3.54 10.48 -15.51
N ASP A 222 -2.82 11.43 -16.11
CA ASP A 222 -1.74 11.15 -17.06
C ASP A 222 -0.47 10.69 -16.32
N THR A 223 -0.48 9.41 -16.01
CA THR A 223 0.56 8.71 -15.24
C THR A 223 1.47 7.86 -16.12
N GLY A 224 1.25 7.86 -17.44
CA GLY A 224 1.87 6.91 -18.38
C GLY A 224 1.26 5.50 -18.35
N HIS A 225 0.24 5.24 -17.53
CA HIS A 225 -0.41 3.94 -17.41
C HIS A 225 -1.90 3.99 -17.77
N ARG A 226 -2.38 2.96 -18.49
CA ARG A 226 -3.80 2.83 -18.85
C ARG A 226 -4.59 2.20 -17.71
N ARG A 227 -5.12 3.02 -16.80
CA ARG A 227 -5.99 2.62 -15.69
C ARG A 227 -7.25 3.49 -15.65
N ASN A 228 -8.27 3.02 -14.93
CA ASN A 228 -9.41 3.85 -14.56
C ASN A 228 -9.26 4.25 -13.09
N TYR A 229 -8.68 5.43 -12.84
CA TYR A 229 -8.42 5.93 -11.49
C TYR A 229 -9.67 6.40 -10.74
N LEU A 230 -10.81 6.51 -11.43
CA LEU A 230 -12.11 6.80 -10.80
C LEU A 230 -12.79 5.53 -10.28
N ARG A 231 -12.14 4.37 -10.43
CA ARG A 231 -12.65 3.08 -9.96
C ARG A 231 -11.72 2.49 -8.91
N TYR A 232 -12.28 2.18 -7.75
CA TYR A 232 -11.58 1.46 -6.69
C TYR A 232 -11.20 0.03 -7.13
N PRO A 233 -9.92 -0.38 -7.06
CA PRO A 233 -9.48 -1.71 -7.55
C PRO A 233 -9.69 -2.85 -6.56
N TYR A 234 -9.94 -2.57 -5.27
CA TYR A 234 -9.98 -3.60 -4.23
C TYR A 234 -11.39 -4.10 -3.91
N GLY A 235 -12.32 -4.04 -4.87
CA GLY A 235 -13.69 -4.55 -4.72
C GLY A 235 -14.39 -4.05 -3.45
N ASN A 236 -14.88 -4.95 -2.61
CA ASN A 236 -15.53 -4.65 -1.34
C ASN A 236 -14.56 -4.55 -0.15
N TYR A 237 -13.25 -4.63 -0.36
CA TYR A 237 -12.28 -4.70 0.73
C TYR A 237 -12.42 -3.54 1.70
N TYR A 238 -12.67 -2.33 1.22
CA TYR A 238 -12.85 -1.15 2.09
C TYR A 238 -14.00 -1.31 3.10
N THR A 239 -15.08 -2.00 2.73
CA THR A 239 -16.29 -2.16 3.56
C THR A 239 -16.39 -3.52 4.24
N SER A 240 -15.58 -4.50 3.84
CA SER A 240 -15.52 -5.82 4.46
C SER A 240 -14.74 -5.79 5.78
N GLU A 241 -15.14 -6.61 6.76
CA GLU A 241 -14.36 -6.81 7.98
C GLU A 241 -13.17 -7.78 7.77
N GLU A 242 -13.13 -8.50 6.65
CA GLU A 242 -12.09 -9.50 6.36
C GLU A 242 -10.78 -8.85 5.94
N LEU A 243 -9.67 -9.32 6.51
CA LEU A 243 -8.32 -8.96 6.06
C LEU A 243 -7.85 -9.93 4.97
N VAL A 244 -7.32 -9.39 3.86
CA VAL A 244 -6.74 -10.21 2.79
C VAL A 244 -5.40 -10.80 3.24
N PHE A 245 -4.63 -10.04 4.02
CA PHE A 245 -3.38 -10.49 4.63
C PHE A 245 -3.44 -10.34 6.16
N PRO A 246 -2.82 -11.25 6.91
CA PRO A 246 -2.87 -11.21 8.36
C PRO A 246 -2.10 -10.01 8.93
N ALA A 247 -2.61 -9.47 10.03
CA ALA A 247 -1.91 -8.52 10.90
C ALA A 247 -1.73 -9.15 12.29
N ARG A 248 -0.61 -8.88 12.96
CA ARG A 248 -0.34 -9.48 14.28
C ARG A 248 -1.34 -8.99 15.33
N ASN A 249 -1.57 -9.83 16.34
CA ASN A 249 -2.38 -9.54 17.52
C ASN A 249 -3.84 -9.15 17.24
N GLN A 250 -4.37 -9.41 16.05
CA GLN A 250 -5.78 -9.10 15.73
C GLN A 250 -6.77 -9.80 16.67
N ALA A 251 -6.52 -11.07 17.04
CA ALA A 251 -7.35 -11.81 17.99
C ALA A 251 -7.33 -11.25 19.43
N GLN A 252 -6.42 -10.31 19.73
CA GLN A 252 -6.28 -9.67 21.03
C GLN A 252 -6.88 -8.25 21.04
N ARG A 253 -7.44 -7.79 19.92
CA ARG A 253 -8.04 -6.45 19.79
C ARG A 253 -9.55 -6.54 19.94
N GLU A 254 -10.11 -5.61 20.70
CA GLU A 254 -11.56 -5.39 20.81
C GLU A 254 -12.09 -4.43 19.74
N LEU A 255 -11.21 -3.93 18.86
CA LEU A 255 -11.54 -3.03 17.77
C LEU A 255 -11.88 -3.80 16.49
N HIS A 256 -12.70 -3.18 15.62
CA HIS A 256 -12.89 -3.67 14.26
C HIS A 256 -11.54 -3.90 13.56
N PRO A 257 -11.34 -4.99 12.77
CA PRO A 257 -10.04 -5.33 12.19
C PRO A 257 -9.39 -4.23 11.33
N LYS A 258 -10.22 -3.34 10.76
CA LYS A 258 -9.84 -2.16 9.96
C LYS A 258 -10.18 -0.84 10.65
N ALA A 259 -10.29 -0.82 11.97
CA ALA A 259 -10.50 0.42 12.71
C ALA A 259 -9.34 1.40 12.42
N ILE A 260 -9.68 2.65 12.12
CA ILE A 260 -8.69 3.70 11.91
C ILE A 260 -8.12 4.09 13.28
N VAL A 261 -6.80 3.90 13.40
CA VAL A 261 -6.03 4.16 14.60
C VAL A 261 -4.87 5.08 14.24
N SER A 262 -4.67 6.13 15.06
CA SER A 262 -3.46 6.94 14.97
C SER A 262 -2.46 6.47 16.02
N TYR A 263 -1.19 6.44 15.63
CA TYR A 263 -0.08 6.13 16.52
C TYR A 263 0.84 7.34 16.68
N ILE A 264 1.18 7.66 17.91
CA ILE A 264 2.34 8.49 18.23
C ILE A 264 3.43 7.55 18.68
N TRP A 265 4.55 7.52 17.97
CA TRP A 265 5.67 6.65 18.31
C TRP A 265 6.94 7.49 18.44
N ALA A 266 7.60 7.36 19.59
CA ALA A 266 8.91 7.91 19.87
C ALA A 266 9.91 6.75 19.93
N ALA A 267 10.60 6.53 18.81
CA ALA A 267 11.65 5.52 18.72
C ALA A 267 12.78 5.80 19.73
N ASP A 268 13.40 4.74 20.24
CA ASP A 268 14.66 4.81 20.98
C ASP A 268 15.79 4.18 20.16
N ALA A 269 17.02 4.17 20.70
CA ALA A 269 18.19 3.63 20.03
C ALA A 269 18.25 2.09 20.02
N ALA A 270 17.32 1.38 20.67
CA ALA A 270 17.32 -0.07 20.68
C ALA A 270 16.82 -0.64 19.35
N THR A 271 17.35 -1.79 18.95
CA THR A 271 16.98 -2.44 17.67
C THR A 271 16.57 -3.90 17.88
N PRO A 272 15.57 -4.18 18.74
CA PRO A 272 15.19 -5.56 19.02
C PRO A 272 14.68 -6.28 17.76
N HIS A 273 15.16 -7.50 17.53
CA HIS A 273 14.68 -8.30 16.41
C HIS A 273 13.18 -8.61 16.56
N ASN A 274 12.43 -8.54 15.44
CA ASN A 274 10.98 -8.73 15.36
C ASN A 274 10.09 -7.72 16.11
N ARG A 275 10.68 -6.69 16.70
CA ARG A 275 9.97 -5.68 17.48
C ARG A 275 10.46 -4.27 17.14
N PHE A 276 9.60 -3.29 17.39
CA PHE A 276 10.00 -1.89 17.40
C PHE A 276 10.07 -1.47 18.87
N SER A 277 11.14 -0.77 19.24
CA SER A 277 11.36 -0.25 20.60
C SER A 277 10.89 1.21 20.69
N GLY A 278 11.06 1.84 21.84
CA GLY A 278 10.54 3.18 22.08
C GLY A 278 9.11 3.20 22.60
N ALA A 279 8.67 4.38 23.05
CA ALA A 279 7.34 4.58 23.58
C ALA A 279 6.33 4.77 22.44
N SER A 280 5.16 4.15 22.56
CA SER A 280 4.06 4.37 21.62
C SER A 280 2.75 4.63 22.36
N GLN A 281 1.95 5.55 21.83
CA GLN A 281 0.57 5.75 22.21
C GLN A 281 -0.33 5.57 20.99
N GLN A 282 -1.49 4.95 21.18
CA GLN A 282 -2.47 4.72 20.14
C GLN A 282 -3.81 5.33 20.51
N PHE A 283 -4.56 5.79 19.50
CA PHE A 283 -5.88 6.36 19.68
C PHE A 283 -6.80 5.88 18.55
N ALA A 284 -7.94 5.29 18.89
CA ALA A 284 -8.94 4.92 17.88
C ALA A 284 -9.77 6.15 17.50
N HIS A 285 -9.95 6.37 16.21
CA HIS A 285 -10.68 7.56 15.73
C HIS A 285 -12.15 7.55 16.16
N GLN A 286 -12.73 6.37 16.36
CA GLN A 286 -14.10 6.22 16.90
C GLN A 286 -14.23 6.80 18.32
N GLU A 287 -13.17 6.73 19.13
CA GLU A 287 -13.16 7.31 20.48
C GLU A 287 -13.05 8.84 20.41
N LEU A 288 -12.27 9.37 19.46
CA LEU A 288 -12.09 10.82 19.26
C LEU A 288 -13.39 11.53 18.83
N GLN A 289 -14.22 10.89 18.00
CA GLN A 289 -15.51 11.44 17.58
C GLN A 289 -16.45 11.70 18.77
N GLN A 290 -16.39 10.87 19.81
CA GLN A 290 -17.21 11.02 21.02
C GLN A 290 -16.78 12.24 21.86
N PHE A 291 -15.49 12.56 21.88
CA PHE A 291 -14.95 13.75 22.55
C PHE A 291 -15.18 15.05 21.76
N GLY A 292 -15.18 14.98 20.43
CA GLY A 292 -15.44 16.14 19.57
C GLY A 292 -16.92 16.53 19.51
N ALA A 293 -17.83 15.58 19.65
CA ALA A 293 -19.29 15.84 19.65
C ALA A 293 -19.83 16.34 21.01
N SER A 294 -19.00 16.34 22.06
CA SER A 294 -19.36 16.78 23.41
C SER A 294 -18.85 18.20 23.74
N ARG A 295 -18.43 18.98 22.74
CA ARG A 295 -18.06 20.39 22.86
C ARG A 295 -18.83 21.27 21.91
#